data_AF-R5JBB3-F1
#
_entry.id   AF-R5JBB3-F1
#
_cell.length_a   1.000
_cell.length_b   1.000
_cell.length_c   1.000
_cell.angle_alpha   90.00
_cell.angle_beta   90.00
_cell.angle_gamma   90.00
#
_symmetry.space_group_name_H-M   'P 1'
#
loop_
_entity.id
_entity.type
_entity.pdbx_description
1 polymer ?
#
loop_
_entity_poly.entity_id
_entity_poly.type
_entity_poly.pdbx_seq_one_letter_code
_entity_poly.pdbx_strand_id
1 'polypeptide(L)'
;MTASETLKLIAKQWCSLSDLMKLAGVGRNNALYIKSTIKKRLENENYYVPNNAVPMQEVVKYLNIDIPYLEGRVKTLTKEA
;
A
#
# COMPACT_ATOMS: atom_id res chain seq x y z
N MET A 1 5.78 4.12 11.67
CA MET A 1 6.07 4.10 10.22
C MET A 1 6.39 5.52 9.80
N THR A 2 7.61 5.78 9.37
CA THR A 2 8.07 7.09 8.86
C THR A 2 7.80 7.22 7.36
N ALA A 3 7.91 8.43 6.81
CA ALA A 3 7.73 8.64 5.37
C ALA A 3 8.68 7.80 4.51
N SER A 4 9.95 7.66 4.93
CA SER A 4 10.94 6.83 4.24
C SER A 4 10.58 5.34 4.29
N GLU A 5 10.14 4.84 5.44
CA GLU A 5 9.69 3.44 5.59
C GLU A 5 8.46 3.15 4.73
N THR A 6 7.50 4.08 4.69
CA THR A 6 6.30 3.96 3.85
C THR A 6 6.66 3.90 2.37
N LEU A 7 7.53 4.79 1.89
CA LEU A 7 7.96 4.79 0.48
C LEU A 7 8.73 3.51 0.12
N LYS A 8 9.61 3.02 1.01
CA LYS A 8 10.29 1.72 0.83
C LYS A 8 9.31 0.56 0.75
N LEU A 9 8.23 0.61 1.53
CA LEU A 9 7.20 -0.43 1.52
C LEU A 9 6.38 -0.40 0.23
N ILE A 10 5.97 0.78 -0.22
CA ILE A 10 5.19 1.02 -1.45
C ILE A 10 6.02 0.71 -2.72
N ALA A 11 7.34 0.80 -2.65
CA ALA A 11 8.22 0.45 -3.78
C ALA A 11 8.14 -1.04 -4.19
N LYS A 12 7.56 -1.91 -3.35
CA LYS A 12 7.31 -3.32 -3.71
C LYS A 12 6.18 -3.43 -4.73
N GLN A 13 6.34 -4.30 -5.73
CA GLN A 13 5.28 -4.59 -6.71
C GLN A 13 3.99 -5.13 -6.07
N TRP A 14 4.15 -6.07 -5.12
CA TRP A 14 3.05 -6.78 -4.50
C TRP A 14 2.93 -6.42 -3.02
N CYS A 15 1.70 -6.14 -2.59
CA CYS A 15 1.36 -5.88 -1.20
C CYS A 15 0.89 -7.17 -0.53
N SER A 16 1.66 -7.66 0.44
CA SER A 16 1.25 -8.77 1.30
C SER A 16 0.22 -8.31 2.34
N LEU A 17 -0.45 -9.27 3.00
CA LEU A 17 -1.37 -8.93 4.09
C LEU A 17 -0.67 -8.18 5.23
N SER A 18 0.57 -8.55 5.55
CA SER A 18 1.35 -7.86 6.58
C SER A 18 1.73 -6.44 6.16
N ASP A 19 2.07 -6.22 4.88
CA ASP A 19 2.38 -4.89 4.38
C ASP A 19 1.12 -4.01 4.40
N LEU A 20 -0.03 -4.57 3.99
CA LEU A 20 -1.32 -3.90 4.03
C LEU A 20 -1.74 -3.50 5.45
N MET A 21 -1.54 -4.39 6.44
CA MET A 21 -1.79 -4.07 7.85
C MET A 21 -0.96 -2.87 8.33
N LYS A 22 0.32 -2.82 7.93
CA LYS A 22 1.22 -1.71 8.27
C LYS A 22 0.81 -0.41 7.57
N LEU A 23 0.47 -0.47 6.27
CA LEU A 23 0.06 0.69 5.47
C LEU A 23 -1.27 1.28 5.91
N ALA A 24 -2.27 0.44 6.18
CA ALA A 24 -3.60 0.88 6.58
C ALA A 24 -3.75 1.10 8.09
N GLY A 25 -2.79 0.66 8.91
CA GLY A 25 -2.87 0.75 10.37
C GLY A 25 -4.01 -0.10 10.96
N VAL A 26 -4.33 -1.24 10.34
CA VAL A 26 -5.49 -2.07 10.72
C VAL A 26 -5.10 -3.49 11.15
N GLY A 27 -5.96 -4.10 11.95
CA GLY A 27 -5.86 -5.51 12.31
C GLY A 27 -6.13 -6.46 11.12
N ARG A 28 -5.80 -7.75 11.32
CA ARG A 28 -5.82 -8.78 10.27
C ARG A 28 -7.15 -8.89 9.54
N ASN A 29 -8.28 -8.85 10.25
CA ASN A 29 -9.61 -9.03 9.65
C ASN A 29 -9.96 -7.89 8.69
N ASN A 30 -9.69 -6.65 9.09
CA ASN A 30 -9.89 -5.48 8.24
C ASN A 30 -8.93 -5.50 7.03
N ALA A 31 -7.68 -5.92 7.23
CA ALA A 31 -6.76 -6.07 6.11
C ALA A 31 -7.22 -7.15 5.11
N LEU A 32 -7.79 -8.27 5.58
CA LEU A 32 -8.39 -9.29 4.72
C LEU A 32 -9.59 -8.75 3.95
N TYR A 33 -10.44 -7.96 4.62
CA TYR A 33 -11.56 -7.29 3.97
C TYR A 33 -11.10 -6.34 2.85
N ILE A 34 -10.16 -5.44 3.14
CA ILE A 34 -9.60 -4.51 2.14
C ILE A 34 -8.99 -5.27 0.96
N LYS A 35 -8.18 -6.30 1.25
CA LYS A 35 -7.58 -7.17 0.23
C LYS A 35 -8.65 -7.82 -0.65
N SER A 36 -9.70 -8.38 -0.06
CA SER A 36 -10.79 -9.02 -0.80
C SER A 36 -11.55 -8.01 -1.67
N THR A 37 -11.79 -6.81 -1.16
CA THR A 37 -12.43 -5.73 -1.92
C THR A 37 -11.63 -5.32 -3.15
N ILE A 38 -10.33 -5.08 -3.00
CA ILE A 38 -9.44 -4.75 -4.12
C ILE A 38 -9.39 -5.90 -5.13
N LYS A 39 -9.23 -7.14 -4.64
CA LYS A 39 -9.20 -8.34 -5.48
C LYS A 39 -10.48 -8.49 -6.31
N LYS A 40 -11.66 -8.39 -5.68
CA LYS A 40 -12.95 -8.49 -6.38
C LYS A 40 -13.11 -7.41 -7.44
N ARG A 41 -12.70 -6.17 -7.17
CA ARG A 41 -12.74 -5.08 -8.17
C ARG A 41 -11.91 -5.44 -9.40
N LEU A 42 -10.67 -5.88 -9.20
CA LEU A 42 -9.76 -6.24 -10.28
C LEU A 42 -10.24 -7.47 -11.06
N GLU A 43 -10.78 -8.48 -10.38
CA GLU A 43 -11.36 -9.65 -11.03
C GLU A 43 -12.59 -9.28 -11.88
N ASN A 44 -13.42 -8.33 -11.43
CA ASN A 44 -14.53 -7.80 -12.23
C ASN A 44 -14.07 -7.03 -13.48
N GLU A 45 -12.87 -6.46 -13.44
CA GLU A 45 -12.21 -5.82 -14.58
C GLU A 45 -11.46 -6.83 -15.48
N ASN A 46 -11.62 -8.14 -15.24
CA ASN A 46 -10.94 -9.26 -15.92
C ASN A 46 -9.43 -9.34 -15.68
N TYR A 47 -8.92 -8.75 -14.60
CA TYR A 47 -7.51 -8.92 -14.20
C TYR A 47 -7.32 -10.15 -13.31
N TYR A 48 -6.21 -10.87 -13.53
CA TYR A 48 -5.77 -11.93 -12.63
C TYR A 48 -5.08 -11.36 -11.39
N VAL A 49 -5.53 -11.76 -10.20
CA VAL A 49 -4.92 -11.37 -8.92
C VAL A 49 -4.45 -12.61 -8.15
N PRO A 50 -3.16 -12.70 -7.80
CA PRO A 50 -2.64 -13.79 -6.98
C PRO A 50 -3.37 -13.92 -5.64
N ASN A 51 -3.51 -15.13 -5.12
CA ASN A 51 -4.29 -15.34 -3.89
C ASN A 51 -3.63 -14.72 -2.64
N ASN A 52 -2.29 -14.62 -2.63
CA ASN A 52 -1.53 -14.24 -1.44
C ASN A 52 -1.28 -12.72 -1.32
N ALA A 53 -1.38 -11.97 -2.41
CA ALA A 53 -1.05 -10.54 -2.45
C ALA A 53 -1.99 -9.77 -3.38
N VAL A 54 -1.97 -8.45 -3.28
CA VAL A 54 -2.65 -7.53 -4.22
C VAL A 54 -1.63 -6.56 -4.80
N PRO A 55 -1.85 -6.01 -6.00
CA PRO A 55 -0.95 -5.01 -6.58
C PRO A 55 -0.80 -3.80 -5.65
N MET A 56 0.43 -3.37 -5.36
CA MET A 56 0.67 -2.25 -4.43
C MET A 56 0.07 -0.94 -4.94
N GLN A 57 0.12 -0.70 -6.25
CA GLN A 57 -0.49 0.47 -6.89
C GLN A 57 -1.98 0.61 -6.53
N GLU A 58 -2.72 -0.51 -6.49
CA GLU A 58 -4.14 -0.50 -6.17
C GLU A 58 -4.39 -0.27 -4.67
N VAL A 59 -3.48 -0.70 -3.81
CA VAL A 59 -3.49 -0.40 -2.37
C VAL A 59 -3.24 1.08 -2.12
N VAL A 60 -2.23 1.67 -2.77
CA VAL A 60 -1.92 3.11 -2.68
C VAL A 60 -3.14 3.95 -3.08
N LYS A 61 -3.77 3.60 -4.21
CA LYS A 61 -5.01 4.25 -4.66
C LYS A 61 -6.14 4.09 -3.65
N TYR A 62 -6.35 2.88 -3.13
CA TYR A 62 -7.43 2.59 -2.17
C TYR A 62 -7.27 3.36 -0.85
N LEU A 63 -6.05 3.42 -0.32
CA LEU A 63 -5.73 4.13 0.93
C LEU A 63 -5.52 5.64 0.74
N ASN A 64 -5.59 6.12 -0.50
CA ASN A 64 -5.35 7.51 -0.88
C ASN A 64 -4.01 8.05 -0.34
N ILE A 65 -2.95 7.27 -0.51
CA ILE A 65 -1.60 7.66 -0.03
C ILE A 65 -1.01 8.70 -0.99
N ASP A 66 -0.71 9.89 -0.47
CA ASP A 66 -0.07 10.97 -1.21
C ASP A 66 1.45 10.74 -1.31
N ILE A 67 1.87 10.11 -2.41
CA ILE A 67 3.30 9.84 -2.70
C ILE A 67 4.10 11.15 -2.81
N PRO A 68 3.69 12.17 -3.61
CA PRO A 68 4.39 13.46 -3.67
C PRO A 68 4.65 14.09 -2.30
N TYR A 69 3.65 14.06 -1.42
CA TYR A 69 3.78 14.56 -0.05
C TYR A 69 4.86 13.80 0.73
N LEU A 70 4.83 12.47 0.70
CA LEU A 70 5.82 11.63 1.41
C LEU A 70 7.24 11.86 0.89
N GLU A 71 7.42 11.96 -0.43
CA GLU A 71 8.71 12.27 -1.04
C GLU A 71 9.22 13.65 -0.62
N GLY A 72 8.33 14.64 -0.56
CA GLY A 72 8.64 15.98 -0.06
C GLY A 72 9.18 15.94 1.37
N ARG A 73 8.53 15.17 2.26
CA ARG A 73 8.97 15.00 3.65
C ARG A 73 10.33 14.32 3.77
N VAL A 74 10.61 13.32 2.95
CA VAL A 74 11.93 12.67 2.98
C VAL A 74 13.01 13.64 2.51
N LYS A 75 12.76 14.41 1.45
CA LYS A 75 13.70 15.39 0.90
C LYS A 75 14.03 16.53 1.88
N THR A 76 13.05 17.01 2.66
CA THR A 76 13.30 18.04 3.68
C THR A 76 14.17 17.50 4.82
N LEU A 77 13.86 16.30 5.30
CA LEU A 77 14.61 15.66 6.39
C LEU A 77 16.07 15.37 6.02
N THR A 78 16.37 15.04 4.76
CA THR A 78 17.75 14.83 4.28
C THR A 78 18.55 16.12 4.08
N LYS A 79 17.90 17.29 4.03
CA LYS A 79 18.59 18.59 3.92
C LYS A 79 18.94 19.19 5.29
N GLU A 80 18.29 18.71 6.34
CA GLU A 80 18.46 19.15 7.73
C GLU A 80 19.44 18.27 8.51
N ALA A 81 19.93 17.18 7.89
CA ALA A 81 20.88 16.21 8.45
C ALA A 81 22.26 16.37 7.81
#